data_AF-A0A820C8Q6-F1
#
_entry.id   AF-A0A820C8Q6-F1
#
_cell.length_a   1.000
_cell.length_b   1.000
_cell.length_c   1.000
_cell.angle_alpha   90.00
_cell.angle_beta   90.00
_cell.angle_gamma   90.00
#
_symmetry.space_group_name_H-M   'P 1'
#
loop_
_entity.id
_entity.type
_entity.pdbx_description
1 polymer ?
#
loop_
_entity_poly.entity_id
_entity_poly.type
_entity_poly.pdbx_seq_one_letter_code
_entity_poly.pdbx_strand_id
1 'polypeptide(L)'
;MYIFLLGYLLTVVRIPAVHINLSFLMHEKLYHEASVYMTFGKNKGAINKFSKILENAKNIEESSFITALIQRATCYYREKMCKDGYNCSKRIAYLKKLDLDILVNSNAGDSQNRGRSQSANR
;
A
#
# COMPACT_ATOMS: atom_id res chain seq x y z
N MET A 1 -19.61 -0.24 -47.07
CA MET A 1 -18.85 0.60 -46.11
C MET A 1 -19.00 0.05 -44.69
N TYR A 2 -18.38 -1.09 -44.35
CA TYR A 2 -18.48 -1.67 -42.99
C TYR A 2 -17.11 -2.08 -42.38
N ILE A 3 -16.02 -1.93 -43.13
CA ILE A 3 -14.69 -2.40 -42.71
C ILE A 3 -13.99 -1.39 -41.77
N PHE A 4 -14.34 -0.10 -41.87
CA PHE A 4 -13.75 0.94 -41.01
C PHE A 4 -14.33 0.98 -39.59
N LEU A 5 -15.57 0.49 -39.38
CA LEU A 5 -16.22 0.52 -38.06
C LEU A 5 -15.66 -0.57 -37.11
N LEU A 6 -15.28 -1.74 -37.66
CA LEU A 6 -14.69 -2.85 -36.90
C LEU A 6 -13.25 -2.54 -36.42
N GLY A 7 -12.49 -1.77 -37.20
CA GLY A 7 -11.16 -1.31 -36.80
C GLY A 7 -11.19 -0.34 -35.63
N TYR A 8 -12.19 0.55 -35.59
CA TYR A 8 -12.32 1.57 -34.54
C TYR A 8 -12.80 0.97 -33.20
N LEU A 9 -13.67 -0.05 -33.25
CA LEU A 9 -14.09 -0.76 -32.04
C LEU A 9 -12.94 -1.54 -31.37
N LEU A 10 -12.00 -2.06 -32.18
CA LEU A 10 -10.82 -2.78 -31.69
C LEU A 10 -9.67 -1.87 -31.22
N THR A 11 -9.65 -0.60 -31.60
CA THR A 11 -8.66 0.38 -31.12
C THR A 11 -9.13 1.11 -29.86
N VAL A 12 -10.43 1.41 -29.72
CA VAL A 12 -10.96 2.08 -28.51
C VAL A 12 -11.04 1.13 -27.31
N VAL A 13 -11.20 -0.17 -27.54
CA VAL A 13 -11.15 -1.22 -26.49
C VAL A 13 -9.70 -1.69 -26.21
N ARG A 14 -8.72 -1.18 -26.98
CA ARG A 14 -7.30 -1.49 -26.75
C ARG A 14 -6.76 -0.65 -25.57
N ILE A 15 -6.87 -1.26 -24.40
CA ILE A 15 -5.85 -1.28 -23.35
C ILE A 15 -5.76 -0.02 -22.47
N PRO A 16 -6.58 0.03 -21.41
CA PRO A 16 -6.12 0.45 -20.09
C PRO A 16 -5.88 -0.77 -19.17
N ALA A 17 -6.45 -1.93 -19.49
CA ALA A 17 -6.44 -3.12 -18.63
C ALA A 17 -5.13 -3.92 -18.62
N VAL A 18 -4.24 -3.75 -19.61
CA VAL A 18 -2.94 -4.48 -19.65
C VAL A 18 -1.82 -3.70 -18.94
N HIS A 19 -2.02 -2.41 -18.66
CA HIS A 19 -1.12 -1.64 -17.78
C HIS A 19 -1.43 -1.84 -16.30
N ILE A 20 -2.63 -2.33 -15.98
CA ILE A 20 -2.96 -2.89 -14.66
C ILE A 20 -2.39 -4.31 -14.64
N ASN A 21 -1.13 -4.45 -14.22
CA ASN A 21 -0.68 -5.54 -13.33
C ASN A 21 0.78 -5.92 -13.47
N LEU A 22 1.60 -5.34 -14.36
CA LEU A 22 3.01 -5.75 -14.35
C LEU A 22 3.71 -5.38 -13.03
N SER A 23 3.42 -4.18 -12.49
CA SER A 23 3.91 -3.75 -11.18
C SER A 23 3.28 -4.55 -10.03
N PHE A 24 1.97 -4.80 -10.09
CA PHE A 24 1.25 -5.58 -9.07
C PHE A 24 1.73 -7.04 -9.01
N LEU A 25 1.84 -7.70 -10.16
CA LEU A 25 2.36 -9.07 -10.30
C LEU A 25 3.82 -9.16 -9.83
N MET A 26 4.62 -8.13 -10.08
CA MET A 26 5.99 -8.04 -9.60
C MET A 26 6.04 -7.89 -8.06
N HIS A 27 5.12 -7.12 -7.47
CA HIS A 27 4.99 -7.00 -6.01
C HIS A 27 4.58 -8.33 -5.36
N GLU A 28 3.56 -9.01 -5.87
CA GLU A 28 3.13 -10.32 -5.34
C GLU A 28 4.26 -11.35 -5.42
N LYS A 29 4.98 -11.40 -6.53
CA LYS A 29 6.13 -12.32 -6.69
C LYS A 29 7.23 -12.03 -5.65
N LEU A 30 7.61 -10.75 -5.48
CA LEU A 30 8.62 -10.37 -4.50
C LEU A 30 8.18 -10.67 -3.05
N TYR A 31 6.89 -10.51 -2.76
CA TYR A 31 6.32 -10.85 -1.47
C TYR A 31 6.36 -12.35 -1.20
N HIS A 32 5.94 -13.16 -2.17
CA HIS A 32 6.02 -14.61 -2.07
C HIS A 32 7.47 -15.06 -1.87
N GLU A 33 8.42 -14.52 -2.64
CA GLU A 33 9.83 -14.82 -2.47
C GLU A 33 10.32 -14.41 -1.07
N ALA A 34 9.97 -13.22 -0.57
CA ALA A 34 10.37 -12.78 0.76
C ALA A 34 9.82 -13.70 1.87
N SER A 35 8.55 -14.10 1.76
CA SER A 35 7.91 -15.05 2.67
C SER A 35 8.61 -16.41 2.66
N VAL A 36 8.93 -16.94 1.49
CA VAL A 36 9.69 -18.19 1.34
C VAL A 36 11.05 -18.08 2.03
N TYR A 37 11.76 -16.97 1.85
CA TYR A 37 13.05 -16.74 2.52
C TYR A 37 12.91 -16.68 4.04
N MET A 38 11.82 -16.12 4.58
CA MET A 38 11.54 -16.14 6.02
C MET A 38 11.28 -17.56 6.53
N THR A 39 10.54 -18.39 5.78
CA THR A 39 10.27 -19.79 6.13
C THR A 39 11.55 -20.62 6.21
N PHE A 40 12.48 -20.38 5.29
CA PHE A 40 13.79 -21.05 5.27
C PHE A 40 14.85 -20.39 6.17
N GLY A 41 14.47 -19.43 7.02
CA GLY A 41 15.39 -18.75 7.94
C GLY A 41 16.42 -17.82 7.27
N LYS A 42 16.29 -17.54 5.97
CA LYS A 42 17.16 -16.66 5.21
C LYS A 42 16.74 -15.19 5.38
N ASN A 43 16.75 -14.71 6.63
CA ASN A 43 16.18 -13.39 6.98
C ASN A 43 16.88 -12.23 6.25
N LYS A 44 18.20 -12.28 6.02
CA LYS A 44 18.92 -11.24 5.25
C LYS A 44 18.42 -11.13 3.80
N GLY A 45 18.09 -12.27 3.18
CA GLY A 45 17.53 -12.28 1.83
C GLY A 45 16.09 -11.75 1.82
N ALA A 46 15.28 -12.11 2.83
CA ALA A 46 13.94 -11.55 3.01
C ALA A 46 13.99 -10.02 3.19
N ILE A 47 14.91 -9.50 4.02
CA ILE A 47 15.11 -8.05 4.21
C ILE A 47 15.37 -7.34 2.89
N ASN A 48 16.27 -7.88 2.05
CA ASN A 48 16.57 -7.29 0.75
C ASN A 48 15.33 -7.25 -0.17
N LYS A 49 14.54 -8.32 -0.18
CA LYS A 49 13.30 -8.39 -0.97
C LYS A 49 12.26 -7.37 -0.48
N PHE A 50 12.04 -7.26 0.84
CA PHE A 50 11.16 -6.24 1.39
C PHE A 50 11.63 -4.81 1.14
N SER A 51 12.94 -4.55 1.17
CA SER A 51 13.47 -3.23 0.82
C SER A 51 13.18 -2.86 -0.64
N LYS A 52 13.31 -3.79 -1.58
CA LYS A 52 12.93 -3.56 -2.99
C LYS A 52 11.45 -3.29 -3.18
N ILE A 53 10.59 -3.99 -2.43
CA ILE A 53 9.14 -3.71 -2.40
C ILE A 53 8.92 -2.27 -1.92
N LEU A 54 9.54 -1.88 -0.81
CA LEU A 54 9.35 -0.56 -0.20
C LEU A 54 9.97 0.59 -1.02
N GLU A 55 11.01 0.34 -1.82
CA GLU A 55 11.56 1.33 -2.77
C GLU A 55 10.62 1.58 -3.95
N ASN A 56 9.90 0.54 -4.40
CA ASN A 56 8.92 0.60 -5.48
C ASN A 56 7.52 1.02 -4.98
N ALA A 57 7.42 1.57 -3.77
CA ALA A 57 6.16 1.83 -3.08
C ALA A 57 5.23 2.87 -3.70
N LYS A 58 5.64 3.57 -4.77
CA LYS A 58 4.82 4.62 -5.41
C LYS A 58 3.42 4.14 -5.83
N ASN A 59 3.27 2.84 -6.09
CA ASN A 59 2.03 2.24 -6.57
C ASN A 59 1.48 1.14 -5.63
N ILE A 60 2.00 1.04 -4.39
CA ILE A 60 1.57 0.00 -3.46
C ILE A 60 0.46 0.56 -2.58
N GLU A 61 -0.58 -0.25 -2.39
CA GLU A 61 -1.64 0.03 -1.42
C GLU A 61 -1.05 0.20 0.00
N GLU A 62 -1.53 1.18 0.76
CA GLU A 62 -0.99 1.51 2.08
C GLU A 62 -0.99 0.31 3.04
N SER A 63 -2.04 -0.51 3.00
CA SER A 63 -2.17 -1.75 3.77
C SER A 63 -1.03 -2.75 3.48
N SER A 64 -0.71 -2.91 2.20
CA SER A 64 0.39 -3.73 1.72
C SER A 64 1.73 -3.12 2.12
N PHE A 65 1.90 -1.80 2.01
CA PHE A 65 3.14 -1.12 2.43
C PHE A 65 3.46 -1.33 3.92
N ILE A 66 2.45 -1.19 4.78
CA ILE A 66 2.57 -1.41 6.23
C ILE A 66 2.94 -2.87 6.51
N THR A 67 2.33 -3.82 5.80
CA THR A 67 2.63 -5.25 5.95
C THR A 67 4.09 -5.58 5.62
N ALA A 68 4.64 -5.04 4.52
CA ALA A 68 6.08 -5.19 4.21
C ALA A 68 6.97 -4.61 5.32
N LEU A 69 6.61 -3.45 5.88
CA LEU A 69 7.37 -2.84 6.97
C LEU A 69 7.38 -3.73 8.22
N ILE A 70 6.25 -4.33 8.58
CA ILE A 70 6.13 -5.23 9.73
C ILE A 70 6.96 -6.51 9.52
N GLN A 71 6.86 -7.13 8.35
CA GLN A 71 7.60 -8.36 8.05
C GLN A 71 9.11 -8.10 7.96
N ARG A 72 9.52 -6.95 7.41
CA ARG A 72 10.92 -6.53 7.41
C ARG A 72 11.45 -6.26 8.82
N ALA A 73 10.67 -5.59 9.66
CA ALA A 73 11.03 -5.36 11.07
C ALA A 73 11.24 -6.69 11.81
N THR A 74 10.34 -7.65 11.59
CA THR A 74 10.46 -9.01 12.14
C THR A 74 11.78 -9.67 11.72
N CYS A 75 12.15 -9.56 10.44
CA CYS A 75 13.42 -10.08 9.96
C CYS A 75 14.62 -9.40 10.62
N TYR A 76 14.59 -8.08 10.81
CA TYR A 76 15.67 -7.36 11.52
C TYR A 76 15.83 -7.82 12.97
N TYR A 77 14.73 -8.02 13.70
CA TYR A 77 14.80 -8.53 15.07
C TYR A 77 15.35 -9.96 15.14
N ARG A 78 14.98 -10.83 14.19
CA ARG A 78 15.54 -12.20 14.08
C ARG A 78 17.05 -12.20 13.84
N GLU A 79 17.56 -11.24 13.07
CA GLU A 79 18.99 -11.04 12.82
C GLU A 79 19.71 -10.23 13.92
N LYS A 80 19.04 -9.92 15.04
CA LYS A 80 19.55 -9.08 16.13
C LYS A 80 19.94 -7.65 15.70
N MET A 81 19.40 -7.17 14.59
CA MET A 81 19.57 -5.79 14.09
C MET A 81 18.51 -4.86 14.71
N CYS A 82 18.54 -4.72 16.04
CA CYS A 82 17.47 -4.05 16.79
C CYS A 82 17.26 -2.57 16.39
N LYS A 83 18.33 -1.86 16.00
CA LYS A 83 18.23 -0.45 15.56
C LYS A 83 17.40 -0.31 14.29
N ASP A 84 17.59 -1.20 13.32
CA ASP A 84 16.86 -1.17 12.05
C ASP A 84 15.42 -1.67 12.20
N GLY A 85 15.22 -2.66 13.07
CA GLY A 85 13.89 -3.08 13.51
C GLY A 85 13.11 -1.93 14.16
N TYR A 86 13.74 -1.20 15.08
CA TYR A 86 13.14 -0.05 15.75
C TYR A 86 12.77 1.07 14.77
N ASN A 87 13.65 1.38 13.80
CA ASN A 87 13.35 2.37 12.77
C ASN A 87 12.11 2.00 11.94
N CYS A 88 11.92 0.71 11.63
CA CYS A 88 10.71 0.24 10.96
C CYS A 88 9.49 0.41 11.87
N SER A 89 9.57 0.03 13.14
CA SER A 89 8.48 0.20 14.12
C SER A 89 8.07 1.66 14.30
N LYS A 90 9.05 2.57 14.37
CA LYS A 90 8.80 4.03 14.45
C LYS A 90 8.05 4.52 13.21
N ARG A 91 8.44 4.08 12.01
CA ARG A 91 7.75 4.43 10.76
C ARG A 91 6.30 3.92 10.73
N ILE A 92 6.07 2.69 11.20
CA ILE A 92 4.70 2.13 11.32
C ILE A 92 3.84 2.96 12.27
N ALA A 93 4.40 3.36 13.42
CA ALA A 93 3.67 4.18 14.39
C ALA A 93 3.27 5.56 13.82
N TYR A 94 4.15 6.19 13.05
CA TYR A 94 3.80 7.45 12.37
C TYR A 94 2.66 7.30 11.36
N LEU A 95 2.68 6.24 10.55
CA LEU A 95 1.61 5.98 9.57
C LEU A 95 0.27 5.77 10.27
N LYS A 96 0.23 4.95 11.33
CA LYS A 96 -1.00 4.73 12.11
C LYS A 96 -1.51 6.01 12.76
N LYS A 97 -0.62 6.87 13.25
CA LYS A 97 -1.02 8.15 13.84
C LYS A 97 -1.63 9.09 12.80
N LEU A 98 -1.05 9.17 11.60
CA LEU A 98 -1.60 9.97 10.50
C LEU A 98 -3.01 9.50 10.11
N ASP A 99 -3.21 8.19 10.01
CA ASP A 99 -4.51 7.59 9.68
C ASP A 99 -5.58 7.92 10.75
N LEU A 100 -5.20 7.84 12.03
CA LEU A 100 -6.03 8.27 13.16
C LEU A 100 -6.37 9.77 13.12
N ASP A 101 -5.39 10.63 12.84
CA ASP A 101 -5.59 12.08 12.77
C ASP A 101 -6.54 12.44 11.61
N ILE A 102 -6.46 11.74 10.47
CA ILE A 102 -7.41 11.91 9.36
C ILE A 102 -8.82 11.51 9.79
N LEU A 103 -8.98 10.34 10.41
CA LEU A 103 -10.28 9.82 10.86
C LEU A 103 -10.95 10.75 11.90
N VAL A 104 -10.18 11.28 12.84
CA VAL A 104 -10.69 12.21 13.85
C VAL A 104 -11.13 13.52 13.21
N ASN A 105 -10.36 14.05 12.25
CA ASN A 105 -10.71 15.29 11.55
C ASN A 105 -11.91 15.13 10.60
N SER A 106 -12.08 13.98 9.94
CA SER A 106 -13.28 13.72 9.12
C SER A 106 -14.55 13.66 9.98
N ASN A 107 -14.47 13.08 11.17
CA ASN A 107 -15.62 13.00 12.08
C ASN A 107 -15.95 14.35 12.76
N ALA A 108 -14.95 15.23 12.94
CA ALA A 108 -15.16 16.57 13.47
C ALA A 108 -15.89 17.48 12.47
N GLY A 109 -15.66 17.31 11.16
CA GLY A 109 -16.34 18.07 10.10
C GLY A 109 -17.84 17.78 9.99
N ASP A 110 -18.25 16.52 10.19
CA ASP A 110 -19.66 16.12 10.15
C ASP A 110 -20.49 16.67 11.32
N SER A 111 -19.82 16.97 12.44
CA SER A 111 -20.47 17.51 13.64
C SER A 111 -20.82 19.01 13.52
N GLN A 112 -20.15 19.75 12.62
CA GLN A 112 -20.44 21.17 12.41
C GLN A 112 -21.59 21.44 11.42
N ASN A 113 -21.99 20.47 10.59
CA ASN A 113 -23.09 20.64 9.64
C ASN A 113 -24.48 20.29 10.19
N ARG A 114 -24.57 19.58 11.32
CA ARG A 114 -25.88 19.27 11.96
C ARG A 114 -26.43 20.42 12.81
N GLY A 115 -25.59 21.39 13.19
CA GLY A 115 -26.00 22.54 14.01
C GLY A 115 -26.57 23.75 13.24
N ARG A 116 -26.45 23.79 11.91
CA ARG A 116 -26.87 24.96 11.11
C ARG A 116 -28.30 24.89 10.54
N SER A 117 -28.97 23.74 10.63
CA SER A 117 -30.30 23.54 10.01
C SER A 117 -31.49 23.69 10.98
N GLN A 118 -31.28 24.09 12.24
CA GLN A 118 -32.38 24.24 13.22
C GLN A 118 -32.67 25.68 13.66
N SER A 119 -32.04 26.69 13.07
CA SER A 119 -32.25 28.11 13.44
C SER A 119 -32.84 28.96 12.30
N ALA A 120 -33.70 28.38 11.47
CA ALA A 120 -34.48 29.11 10.47
C ALA A 120 -35.97 28.76 10.60
N ASN A 121 -36.53 28.98 11.78
CA ASN A 121 -37.97 29.12 12.00
C ASN A 121 -38.22 29.67 13.41
N ARG A 122 -38.00 30.97 13.57
CA ARG A 122 -38.63 31.81 14.59
C ARG A 122 -38.59 33.24 14.13
#